data_AF-M5BXL7-F1
#
_entry.id   AF-M5BXL7-F1
#
_cell.length_a   1.000
_cell.length_b   1.000
_cell.length_c   1.000
_cell.angle_alpha   90.00
_cell.angle_beta   90.00
_cell.angle_gamma   90.00
#
_symmetry.space_group_name_H-M   'P 1'
#
loop_
_entity.id
_entity.type
_entity.pdbx_description
1 polymer ?
#
loop_
_entity_poly.entity_id
_entity_poly.type
_entity_poly.pdbx_seq_one_letter_code
_entity_poly.pdbx_strand_id
1 'polypeptide(L)'
;MVETLGFNQEEINAEDSDAASQLVAKFLKGCPFPDLQAALTWPWLAETIEMDVTNEELSDVFCKNIPDMEERACDWRRNIEQQLARAILDERVLSKEFDLDAPSWKDDLTLRRHTMAERVAKAMLKEIKMPDVSYLELAVMGEVFVCERCHLKRAKNWKDMIQHYLDELESWDVSLLVNPRFKTRHPVVMYSAHCLSSITPLIRIAEEQEVNDMALVANQSGSAIVCIPCKNYARMFAATNMEEMECHLDKAHFLSSPAVKGIHYETVDESTNFLQSGGEWKSRWDAYYDEYNN
;
A
#
# COMPACT_ATOMS: atom_id res chain seq x y z
N MET A 1 -14.74 40.06 21.60
CA MET A 1 -13.71 40.22 20.55
C MET A 1 -12.79 39.02 20.71
N VAL A 2 -13.18 37.90 20.09
CA VAL A 2 -12.51 36.60 20.27
C VAL A 2 -11.60 36.42 19.07
N GLU A 3 -10.30 36.42 19.33
CA GLU A 3 -9.27 36.11 18.34
C GLU A 3 -9.47 34.66 17.87
N THR A 4 -9.77 34.53 16.58
CA THR A 4 -9.87 33.26 15.86
C THR A 4 -8.56 32.50 15.96
N LEU A 5 -8.66 31.24 16.41
CA LEU A 5 -7.58 30.25 16.46
C LEU A 5 -6.94 30.08 15.07
N GLY A 6 -5.84 30.79 14.84
CA GLY A 6 -4.55 30.32 14.29
C GLY A 6 -4.46 29.32 13.12
N PHE A 7 -5.51 29.03 12.36
CA PHE A 7 -5.38 28.28 11.11
C PHE A 7 -4.97 29.24 9.99
N ASN A 8 -3.67 29.40 9.79
CA ASN A 8 -3.15 30.01 8.56
C ASN A 8 -3.54 29.08 7.39
N GLN A 9 -4.53 29.51 6.62
CA GLN A 9 -4.87 28.93 5.33
C GLN A 9 -3.70 29.19 4.37
N GLU A 10 -2.79 28.25 4.24
CA GLU A 10 -1.98 28.19 3.02
C GLU A 10 -2.93 27.80 1.87
N GLU A 11 -3.08 28.73 0.93
CA GLU A 11 -3.86 28.55 -0.28
C GLU A 11 -3.31 27.35 -1.05
N ILE A 12 -4.07 26.26 -1.06
CA ILE A 12 -3.83 25.15 -1.99
C ILE A 12 -4.04 25.71 -3.40
N ASN A 13 -2.94 25.97 -4.11
CA ASN A 13 -2.95 26.40 -5.50
C ASN A 13 -3.71 25.36 -6.34
N ALA A 14 -4.90 25.74 -6.79
CA ALA A 14 -5.89 24.86 -7.41
C ALA A 14 -5.60 24.54 -8.89
N GLU A 15 -4.45 24.96 -9.43
CA GLU A 15 -4.23 24.97 -10.89
C GLU A 15 -3.87 23.59 -11.49
N ASP A 16 -3.53 22.58 -10.68
CA ASP A 16 -3.20 21.21 -11.17
C ASP A 16 -4.06 20.08 -10.55
N SER A 17 -5.12 20.41 -9.80
CA SER A 17 -5.91 19.40 -9.08
C SER A 17 -7.08 18.89 -9.93
N ASP A 18 -7.14 17.57 -10.17
CA ASP A 18 -8.23 16.83 -10.83
C ASP A 18 -9.62 17.22 -10.26
N ALA A 19 -10.68 17.05 -11.05
CA ALA A 19 -12.05 17.42 -10.69
C ALA A 19 -12.51 16.78 -9.37
N ALA A 20 -12.02 15.57 -9.07
CA ALA A 20 -12.26 14.91 -7.79
C ALA A 20 -11.62 15.67 -6.61
N SER A 21 -10.40 16.19 -6.79
CA SER A 21 -9.68 16.96 -5.78
C SER A 21 -10.35 18.31 -5.50
N GLN A 22 -10.94 18.96 -6.53
CA GLN A 22 -11.70 20.20 -6.35
C GLN A 22 -13.03 19.98 -5.60
N LEU A 23 -13.71 18.86 -5.85
CA LEU A 23 -14.92 18.46 -5.14
C LEU A 23 -14.63 18.15 -3.67
N VAL A 24 -13.54 17.43 -3.39
CA VAL A 24 -13.08 17.15 -2.03
C VAL A 24 -12.71 18.45 -1.31
N ALA A 25 -12.00 19.38 -1.96
CA ALA A 25 -11.67 20.67 -1.37
C ALA A 25 -12.92 21.53 -1.06
N LYS A 26 -13.93 21.52 -1.94
CA LYS A 26 -15.20 22.20 -1.71
C LYS A 26 -16.00 21.59 -0.56
N PHE A 27 -15.98 20.26 -0.44
CA PHE A 27 -16.65 19.53 0.63
C PHE A 27 -15.97 19.76 1.99
N LEU A 28 -14.63 19.71 2.04
CA LEU A 28 -13.84 19.99 3.25
C LEU A 28 -13.95 21.44 3.72
N LYS A 29 -14.05 22.41 2.78
CA LYS A 29 -14.34 23.83 3.12
C LYS A 29 -15.70 24.03 3.79
N GLY A 30 -16.63 23.09 3.65
CA GLY A 30 -17.97 23.16 4.24
C GLY A 30 -18.07 22.64 5.67
N CYS A 31 -17.20 21.70 6.08
CA CYS A 31 -17.38 20.97 7.34
C CYS A 31 -16.05 20.45 7.93
N PRO A 32 -15.34 21.24 8.75
CA PRO A 32 -14.25 20.71 9.56
C PRO A 32 -14.71 20.24 10.96
N PHE A 33 -15.94 20.58 11.38
CA PHE A 33 -16.56 20.13 12.62
C PHE A 33 -18.09 20.09 12.44
N PRO A 34 -18.86 19.26 13.18
CA PRO A 34 -20.31 19.44 13.28
C PRO A 34 -20.60 20.90 13.66
N ASP A 35 -21.46 21.56 12.90
CA ASP A 35 -21.92 22.89 13.25
C ASP A 35 -22.63 22.88 14.61
N LEU A 36 -22.86 24.07 15.19
CA LEU A 36 -23.47 24.17 16.51
C LEU A 36 -24.82 23.41 16.59
N GLN A 37 -25.58 23.35 15.50
CA GLN A 37 -26.85 22.62 15.44
C GLN A 37 -26.65 21.11 15.49
N ALA A 38 -25.64 20.59 14.77
CA ALA A 38 -25.25 19.19 14.83
C ALA A 38 -24.68 18.82 16.21
N ALA A 39 -23.88 19.68 16.83
CA ALA A 39 -23.36 19.47 18.18
C ALA A 39 -24.48 19.47 19.24
N LEU A 40 -25.52 20.29 19.07
CA LEU A 40 -26.71 20.32 19.93
C LEU A 40 -27.56 19.05 19.87
N THR A 41 -27.35 18.17 18.89
CA THR A 41 -27.97 16.83 18.89
C THR A 41 -27.31 15.87 19.88
N TRP A 42 -26.19 16.26 20.51
CA TRP A 42 -25.50 15.44 21.49
C TRP A 42 -26.19 15.61 22.85
N PRO A 43 -26.73 14.53 23.46
CA PRO A 43 -27.54 14.62 24.66
C PRO A 43 -26.86 15.37 25.80
N TRP A 44 -25.58 15.08 26.05
CA TRP A 44 -24.83 15.75 27.11
C TRP A 44 -24.66 17.25 26.85
N LEU A 45 -24.45 17.68 25.59
CA LEU A 45 -24.27 19.09 25.26
C LEU A 45 -25.60 19.85 25.35
N ALA A 46 -26.70 19.23 24.90
CA ALA A 46 -28.04 19.78 25.04
C ALA A 46 -28.43 19.95 26.53
N GLU A 47 -28.22 18.92 27.35
CA GLU A 47 -28.48 18.97 28.79
C GLU A 47 -27.61 20.01 29.50
N THR A 48 -26.33 20.12 29.13
CA THR A 48 -25.40 21.08 29.74
C THR A 48 -25.74 22.53 29.41
N ILE A 49 -26.29 22.79 28.22
CA ILE A 49 -26.73 24.14 27.80
C ILE A 49 -28.02 24.56 28.52
N GLU A 50 -28.85 23.61 28.94
CA GLU A 50 -30.06 23.86 29.72
C GLU A 50 -29.79 24.00 31.23
N MET A 51 -28.60 23.59 31.70
CA MET A 51 -28.18 23.69 33.09
C MET A 51 -27.41 24.99 33.35
N ASP A 52 -27.73 25.70 34.43
CA ASP A 52 -26.89 26.78 34.97
C ASP A 52 -25.64 26.17 35.65
N VAL A 53 -24.67 25.76 34.84
CA VAL A 53 -23.36 25.26 35.28
C VAL A 53 -22.31 26.38 35.26
N THR A 54 -21.48 26.41 36.29
CA THR A 54 -20.33 27.33 36.34
C THR A 54 -19.24 26.91 35.35
N ASN A 55 -18.34 27.83 34.98
CA ASN A 55 -17.22 27.52 34.07
C ASN A 55 -16.31 26.37 34.56
N GLU A 56 -16.16 26.22 35.88
CA GLU A 56 -15.37 25.14 36.48
C GLU A 56 -16.09 23.79 36.36
N GLU A 57 -17.40 23.75 36.61
CA GLU A 57 -18.23 22.55 36.45
C GLU A 57 -18.36 22.15 34.97
N LEU A 58 -18.38 23.12 34.05
CA LEU A 58 -18.34 22.90 32.60
C LEU A 58 -17.10 22.12 32.18
N SER A 59 -15.92 22.45 32.72
CA SER A 59 -14.68 21.74 32.40
C SER A 59 -14.74 20.27 32.83
N ASP A 60 -15.30 19.98 34.00
CA ASP A 60 -15.47 18.61 34.48
C ASP A 60 -16.49 17.82 33.65
N VAL A 61 -17.58 18.49 33.22
CA VAL A 61 -18.58 17.90 32.32
C VAL A 61 -17.97 17.58 30.95
N PHE A 62 -17.17 18.48 30.37
CA PHE A 62 -16.48 18.21 29.11
C PHE A 62 -15.52 17.03 29.23
N CYS A 63 -14.65 17.03 30.24
CA CYS A 63 -13.70 15.93 30.48
C CYS A 63 -14.39 14.58 30.65
N LYS A 64 -15.53 14.55 31.35
CA LYS A 64 -16.31 13.33 31.58
C LYS A 64 -16.95 12.76 30.30
N ASN A 65 -17.24 13.62 29.31
CA ASN A 65 -17.91 13.24 28.07
C ASN A 65 -16.96 13.11 26.87
N ILE A 66 -15.63 13.26 27.04
CA ILE A 66 -14.64 13.05 25.96
C ILE A 66 -14.86 11.74 25.20
N PRO A 67 -15.06 10.57 25.85
CA PRO A 67 -15.26 9.31 25.12
C PRO A 67 -16.50 9.33 24.21
N ASP A 68 -17.61 9.89 24.69
CA ASP A 68 -18.84 10.06 23.91
C ASP A 68 -18.65 11.04 22.74
N MET A 69 -17.84 12.09 22.93
CA MET A 69 -17.48 13.04 21.87
C MET A 69 -16.63 12.36 20.79
N GLU A 70 -15.65 11.55 21.18
CA GLU A 70 -14.79 10.78 20.26
C GLU A 70 -15.61 9.77 19.45
N GLU A 71 -16.53 9.04 20.09
CA GLU A 71 -17.42 8.09 19.42
C GLU A 71 -18.33 8.81 18.39
N ARG A 72 -18.95 9.92 18.79
CA ARG A 72 -19.83 10.70 17.89
C ARG A 72 -19.07 11.36 16.75
N ALA A 73 -17.84 11.82 16.99
CA ALA A 73 -16.97 12.32 15.93
C ALA A 73 -16.61 11.21 14.94
N CYS A 74 -16.35 9.98 15.41
CA CYS A 74 -16.11 8.83 14.55
C CYS A 74 -17.36 8.47 13.71
N ASP A 75 -18.54 8.49 14.30
CA ASP A 75 -19.80 8.24 13.59
C ASP A 75 -20.11 9.33 12.56
N TRP A 76 -19.88 10.59 12.92
CA TRP A 76 -20.01 11.72 12.01
C TRP A 76 -19.04 11.59 10.82
N ARG A 77 -17.76 11.28 11.08
CA ARG A 77 -16.75 11.00 10.05
C ARG A 77 -17.22 9.88 9.11
N ARG A 78 -17.66 8.75 9.67
CA ARG A 78 -18.13 7.60 8.88
C ARG A 78 -19.34 7.97 8.01
N ASN A 79 -20.27 8.76 8.55
CA ASN A 79 -21.44 9.23 7.82
C ASN A 79 -21.05 10.17 6.67
N ILE A 80 -20.16 11.12 6.94
CA ILE A 80 -19.59 12.03 5.94
C ILE A 80 -18.90 11.26 4.82
N GLU A 81 -18.06 10.28 5.14
CA GLU A 81 -17.39 9.43 4.16
C GLU A 81 -18.39 8.64 3.30
N GLN A 82 -19.44 8.09 3.92
CA GLN A 82 -20.51 7.40 3.21
C GLN A 82 -21.29 8.35 2.28
N GLN A 83 -21.59 9.57 2.75
CA GLN A 83 -22.28 10.57 1.94
C GLN A 83 -21.41 11.05 0.77
N LEU A 84 -20.12 11.28 0.98
CA LEU A 84 -19.18 11.65 -0.08
C LEU A 84 -19.07 10.53 -1.12
N ALA A 85 -18.94 9.28 -0.66
CA ALA A 85 -18.92 8.12 -1.56
C ALA A 85 -20.19 8.03 -2.40
N ARG A 86 -21.37 8.25 -1.79
CA ARG A 86 -22.65 8.30 -2.51
C ARG A 86 -22.74 9.47 -3.48
N ALA A 87 -22.32 10.66 -3.08
CA ALA A 87 -22.36 11.86 -3.92
C ALA A 87 -21.44 11.73 -5.14
N ILE A 88 -20.23 11.17 -4.98
CA ILE A 88 -19.33 10.87 -6.10
C ILE A 88 -19.97 9.87 -7.07
N LEU A 89 -20.71 8.89 -6.56
CA LEU A 89 -21.47 7.94 -7.38
C LEU A 89 -22.63 8.65 -8.10
N ASP A 90 -23.44 9.45 -7.40
CA ASP A 90 -24.61 10.13 -7.97
C ASP A 90 -24.22 11.22 -8.99
N GLU A 91 -23.21 12.05 -8.70
CA GLU A 91 -22.80 13.14 -9.59
C GLU A 91 -22.17 12.60 -10.89
N ARG A 92 -21.44 11.47 -10.83
CA ARG A 92 -20.92 10.80 -12.03
C ARG A 92 -22.00 10.03 -12.80
N VAL A 93 -23.07 9.60 -12.15
CA VAL A 93 -24.17 8.83 -12.77
C VAL A 93 -25.29 9.73 -13.30
N LEU A 94 -25.51 10.92 -12.75
CA LEU A 94 -26.70 11.74 -13.03
C LEU A 94 -26.44 13.14 -13.60
N SER A 95 -25.19 13.62 -13.68
CA SER A 95 -24.88 15.01 -14.13
C SER A 95 -24.66 15.21 -15.64
N LYS A 96 -24.65 14.14 -16.44
CA LYS A 96 -24.88 14.25 -17.89
C LYS A 96 -26.29 13.76 -18.15
N GLU A 97 -27.10 14.56 -18.85
CA GLU A 97 -28.45 14.20 -19.31
C GLU A 97 -28.46 12.74 -19.77
N PHE A 98 -29.10 11.92 -18.95
CA PHE A 98 -28.95 10.48 -19.01
C PHE A 98 -29.86 9.95 -20.12
N ASP A 99 -29.29 9.81 -21.31
CA ASP A 99 -29.92 9.07 -22.39
C ASP A 99 -29.99 7.59 -21.98
N LEU A 100 -31.15 7.20 -21.43
CA LEU A 100 -31.46 5.84 -20.99
C LEU A 100 -31.33 4.79 -22.12
N ASP A 101 -31.29 5.25 -23.38
CA ASP A 101 -31.19 4.42 -24.57
C ASP A 101 -29.78 4.37 -25.19
N ALA A 102 -28.80 5.12 -24.64
CA ALA A 102 -27.41 5.08 -25.11
C ALA A 102 -26.69 3.79 -24.61
N PRO A 103 -26.35 2.82 -25.48
CA PRO A 103 -25.91 1.49 -25.04
C PRO A 103 -24.47 1.44 -24.50
N SER A 104 -23.69 2.52 -24.58
CA SER A 104 -22.22 2.44 -24.49
C SER A 104 -21.63 2.67 -23.11
N TRP A 105 -22.34 3.32 -22.16
CA TRP A 105 -21.76 3.69 -20.86
C TRP A 105 -21.98 2.63 -19.76
N LYS A 106 -22.91 1.68 -19.96
CA LYS A 106 -23.12 0.54 -19.04
C LYS A 106 -21.88 -0.34 -18.90
N ASP A 107 -21.01 -0.35 -19.91
CA ASP A 107 -19.75 -1.09 -19.86
C ASP A 107 -18.61 -0.29 -19.18
N ASP A 108 -18.66 1.05 -19.19
CA ASP A 108 -17.58 1.93 -18.73
C ASP A 108 -17.64 2.32 -17.24
N LEU A 109 -18.82 2.28 -16.60
CA LEU A 109 -18.99 2.65 -15.18
C LEU A 109 -19.31 1.46 -14.28
N THR A 110 -18.74 0.30 -14.59
CA THR A 110 -18.73 -0.81 -13.64
C THR A 110 -17.68 -0.53 -12.57
N LEU A 111 -18.08 0.15 -11.49
CA LEU A 111 -17.31 0.24 -10.25
C LEU A 111 -17.26 -1.18 -9.66
N ARG A 112 -16.33 -1.99 -10.16
CA ARG A 112 -16.18 -3.38 -9.76
C ARG A 112 -15.36 -3.42 -8.48
N ARG A 113 -15.93 -4.07 -7.47
CA ARG A 113 -15.21 -4.44 -6.25
C ARG A 113 -13.97 -5.24 -6.63
N HIS A 114 -12.79 -4.69 -6.37
CA HIS A 114 -11.53 -5.39 -6.58
C HIS A 114 -11.26 -6.31 -5.38
N THR A 115 -11.74 -7.55 -5.46
CA THR A 115 -11.70 -8.51 -4.34
C THR A 115 -10.30 -8.80 -3.82
N MET A 116 -9.28 -8.85 -4.68
CA MET A 116 -7.90 -9.05 -4.23
C MET A 116 -7.34 -7.84 -3.48
N ALA A 117 -7.45 -6.62 -4.04
CA ALA A 117 -7.05 -5.38 -3.40
C ALA A 117 -7.70 -5.21 -2.02
N GLU A 118 -8.99 -5.54 -1.89
CA GLU A 118 -9.67 -5.51 -0.59
C GLU A 118 -9.07 -6.52 0.41
N ARG A 119 -8.77 -7.75 -0.02
CA ARG A 119 -8.13 -8.76 0.84
C ARG A 119 -6.75 -8.30 1.31
N VAL A 120 -5.96 -7.73 0.40
CA VAL A 120 -4.64 -7.15 0.71
C VAL A 120 -4.79 -6.01 1.71
N ALA A 121 -5.67 -5.04 1.42
CA ALA A 121 -5.93 -3.90 2.29
C ALA A 121 -6.36 -4.34 3.69
N LYS A 122 -7.33 -5.25 3.80
CA LYS A 122 -7.78 -5.78 5.10
C LYS A 122 -6.67 -6.48 5.88
N ALA A 123 -5.83 -7.25 5.21
CA ALA A 123 -4.69 -7.91 5.85
C ALA A 123 -3.67 -6.89 6.39
N MET A 124 -3.33 -5.89 5.58
CA MET A 124 -2.41 -4.81 5.96
C MET A 124 -2.93 -3.97 7.11
N LEU A 125 -4.19 -3.52 7.05
CA LEU A 125 -4.82 -2.71 8.09
C LEU A 125 -4.88 -3.44 9.43
N LYS A 126 -5.13 -4.75 9.40
CA LYS A 126 -5.07 -5.60 10.59
C LYS A 126 -3.66 -5.66 11.16
N GLU A 127 -2.64 -5.76 10.33
CA GLU A 127 -1.23 -5.83 10.72
C GLU A 127 -0.79 -4.55 11.47
N ILE A 128 -1.10 -3.37 10.90
CA ILE A 128 -0.78 -2.07 11.50
C ILE A 128 -1.75 -1.66 12.64
N LYS A 129 -2.69 -2.54 13.01
CA LYS A 129 -3.69 -2.33 14.07
C LYS A 129 -4.61 -1.13 13.81
N MET A 130 -4.93 -0.87 12.55
CA MET A 130 -5.83 0.21 12.12
C MET A 130 -6.97 -0.34 11.24
N PRO A 131 -7.82 -1.26 11.73
CA PRO A 131 -8.83 -1.92 10.89
C PRO A 131 -9.92 -0.97 10.35
N ASP A 132 -10.19 0.14 11.05
CA ASP A 132 -11.28 1.07 10.76
C ASP A 132 -10.78 2.44 10.24
N VAL A 133 -9.51 2.55 9.88
CA VAL A 133 -8.93 3.77 9.30
C VAL A 133 -9.51 4.04 7.92
N SER A 134 -9.81 5.31 7.64
CA SER A 134 -10.32 5.69 6.34
C SER A 134 -9.23 5.88 5.31
N TYR A 135 -9.61 5.83 4.03
CA TYR A 135 -8.67 6.09 2.95
C TYR A 135 -8.07 7.50 3.03
N LEU A 136 -8.82 8.49 3.50
CA LEU A 136 -8.34 9.87 3.63
C LEU A 136 -7.22 9.96 4.66
N GLU A 137 -7.38 9.30 5.81
CA GLU A 137 -6.34 9.24 6.84
C GLU A 137 -5.08 8.55 6.29
N LEU A 138 -5.22 7.43 5.60
CA LEU A 138 -4.10 6.72 4.96
C LEU A 138 -3.42 7.55 3.85
N ALA A 139 -4.17 8.38 3.14
CA ALA A 139 -3.63 9.26 2.10
C ALA A 139 -2.82 10.42 2.71
N VAL A 140 -3.29 10.99 3.82
CA VAL A 140 -2.59 12.06 4.55
C VAL A 140 -1.28 11.56 5.18
N MET A 141 -1.21 10.28 5.55
CA MET A 141 0.03 9.68 6.07
C MET A 141 1.19 9.70 5.06
N GLY A 142 0.93 9.83 3.75
CA GLY A 142 1.98 9.95 2.73
C GLY A 142 2.83 8.68 2.58
N GLU A 143 4.09 8.85 2.18
CA GLU A 143 5.04 7.77 1.92
C GLU A 143 5.69 7.22 3.19
N VAL A 144 4.91 6.55 4.03
CA VAL A 144 5.38 5.97 5.29
C VAL A 144 5.24 4.46 5.37
N PHE A 145 4.57 3.83 4.40
CA PHE A 145 4.33 2.40 4.42
C PHE A 145 5.51 1.65 3.81
N VAL A 146 6.10 0.73 4.57
CA VAL A 146 7.23 -0.09 4.12
C VAL A 146 6.80 -1.54 4.04
N CYS A 147 7.11 -2.19 2.92
CA CYS A 147 6.87 -3.63 2.76
C CYS A 147 7.91 -4.39 3.57
N GLU A 148 7.45 -5.20 4.52
CA GLU A 148 8.37 -5.96 5.37
C GLU A 148 8.97 -7.18 4.66
N ARG A 149 8.41 -7.52 3.50
CA ARG A 149 8.76 -8.71 2.73
C ARG A 149 9.74 -8.43 1.60
N CYS A 150 9.73 -7.20 1.06
CA CYS A 150 10.72 -6.73 0.10
C CYS A 150 12.13 -6.67 0.68
N HIS A 151 13.11 -6.89 -0.20
CA HIS A 151 14.52 -6.68 0.07
C HIS A 151 14.87 -5.19 0.00
N LEU A 152 14.47 -4.54 -1.09
CA LEU A 152 14.61 -3.11 -1.25
C LEU A 152 13.52 -2.40 -0.44
N LYS A 153 13.88 -1.95 0.75
CA LYS A 153 13.01 -1.17 1.63
C LYS A 153 12.85 0.23 1.04
N ARG A 154 11.71 0.48 0.43
CA ARG A 154 11.27 1.82 0.02
C ARG A 154 9.93 2.08 0.68
N ALA A 155 9.84 3.25 1.29
CA ALA A 155 8.55 3.75 1.74
C ALA A 155 7.67 4.04 0.52
N LYS A 156 6.37 3.81 0.69
CA LYS A 156 5.33 3.98 -0.32
C LYS A 156 4.14 4.64 0.33
N ASN A 157 3.37 5.38 -0.45
CA ASN A 157 2.03 5.77 -0.01
C ASN A 157 1.08 4.55 -0.03
N TRP A 158 -0.10 4.70 0.58
CA TRP A 158 -1.05 3.61 0.72
C TRP A 158 -1.46 2.97 -0.61
N LYS A 159 -1.75 3.80 -1.64
CA LYS A 159 -2.14 3.34 -2.97
C LYS A 159 -1.03 2.50 -3.60
N ASP A 160 0.20 2.98 -3.55
CA ASP A 160 1.35 2.30 -4.13
C ASP A 160 1.73 1.02 -3.36
N MET A 161 1.44 0.97 -2.06
CA MET A 161 1.62 -0.25 -1.26
C MET A 161 0.61 -1.34 -1.65
N ILE A 162 -0.66 -0.98 -1.88
CA ILE A 162 -1.66 -1.92 -2.39
C ILE A 162 -1.27 -2.41 -3.78
N GLN A 163 -0.92 -1.50 -4.68
CA GLN A 163 -0.51 -1.85 -6.04
C GLN A 163 0.72 -2.76 -6.03
N HIS A 164 1.72 -2.46 -5.20
CA HIS A 164 2.91 -3.30 -5.00
C HIS A 164 2.55 -4.76 -4.72
N TYR A 165 1.62 -5.01 -3.80
CA TYR A 165 1.20 -6.39 -3.48
C TYR A 165 0.39 -7.04 -4.61
N LEU A 166 -0.43 -6.28 -5.34
CA LEU A 166 -1.15 -6.81 -6.49
C LEU A 166 -0.19 -7.24 -7.60
N ASP A 167 0.79 -6.39 -7.92
CA ASP A 167 1.80 -6.67 -8.95
C ASP A 167 2.62 -7.90 -8.57
N GLU A 168 3.02 -8.04 -7.30
CA GLU A 168 3.78 -9.19 -6.81
C GLU A 168 2.97 -10.49 -6.84
N LEU A 169 1.67 -10.44 -6.50
CA LEU A 169 0.78 -11.59 -6.56
C LEU A 169 0.46 -11.99 -8.01
N GLU A 170 0.18 -11.04 -8.89
CA GLU A 170 -0.06 -11.29 -10.31
C GLU A 170 1.20 -11.85 -10.98
N SER A 171 2.35 -11.21 -10.72
CA SER A 171 3.64 -11.72 -11.14
C SER A 171 3.78 -13.17 -10.71
N TRP A 172 3.57 -13.47 -9.42
CA TRP A 172 3.62 -14.83 -8.88
C TRP A 172 2.72 -15.83 -9.63
N ASP A 173 1.48 -15.47 -9.91
CA ASP A 173 0.56 -16.32 -10.68
C ASP A 173 1.09 -16.59 -12.09
N VAL A 174 1.65 -15.58 -12.77
CA VAL A 174 2.33 -15.76 -14.06
C VAL A 174 3.50 -16.74 -13.93
N SER A 175 4.26 -16.70 -12.84
CA SER A 175 5.37 -17.63 -12.60
C SER A 175 4.95 -19.08 -12.53
N LEU A 176 3.78 -19.36 -11.96
CA LEU A 176 3.25 -20.71 -11.85
C LEU A 176 2.82 -21.28 -13.21
N LEU A 177 2.54 -20.41 -14.17
CA LEU A 177 2.10 -20.77 -15.52
C LEU A 177 3.25 -20.92 -16.52
N VAL A 178 4.38 -20.26 -16.25
CA VAL A 178 5.54 -20.26 -17.16
C VAL A 178 6.35 -21.53 -17.01
N ASN A 179 6.60 -22.22 -18.12
CA ASN A 179 7.55 -23.32 -18.15
C ASN A 179 8.99 -22.79 -18.01
N PRO A 180 9.86 -23.46 -17.23
CA PRO A 180 11.27 -23.09 -17.17
C PRO A 180 11.90 -23.21 -18.56
N ARG A 181 12.73 -22.22 -18.93
CA ARG A 181 13.48 -22.20 -20.20
C ARG A 181 14.38 -23.43 -20.31
N PHE A 182 14.99 -23.84 -19.21
CA PHE A 182 15.81 -25.05 -19.12
C PHE A 182 15.27 -25.96 -18.02
N LYS A 183 14.87 -27.18 -18.40
CA LYS A 183 14.48 -28.23 -17.46
C LYS A 183 15.72 -28.83 -16.81
N THR A 184 15.86 -28.67 -15.51
CA THR A 184 16.94 -29.22 -14.67
C THR A 184 16.52 -30.57 -14.06
N ARG A 185 17.48 -31.42 -13.68
CA ARG A 185 17.20 -32.62 -12.88
C ARG A 185 16.77 -32.26 -11.46
N HIS A 186 17.39 -31.22 -10.90
CA HIS A 186 17.03 -30.63 -9.62
C HIS A 186 16.12 -29.42 -9.87
N PRO A 187 14.80 -29.51 -9.66
CA PRO A 187 13.88 -28.44 -10.02
C PRO A 187 14.19 -27.15 -9.26
N VAL A 188 14.21 -26.03 -9.98
CA VAL A 188 14.27 -24.71 -9.35
C VAL A 188 12.94 -24.47 -8.65
N VAL A 189 12.96 -24.42 -7.32
CA VAL A 189 11.78 -24.11 -6.52
C VAL A 189 11.60 -22.59 -6.45
N MET A 190 10.36 -22.15 -6.60
CA MET A 190 10.00 -20.75 -6.42
C MET A 190 8.94 -20.66 -5.32
N TYR A 191 8.95 -19.53 -4.60
CA TYR A 191 7.96 -19.25 -3.57
C TYR A 191 7.53 -17.78 -3.62
N SER A 192 6.28 -17.53 -3.24
CA SER A 192 5.76 -16.18 -3.11
C SER A 192 6.21 -15.56 -1.80
N ALA A 193 7.21 -14.68 -1.87
CA ALA A 193 7.63 -13.86 -0.74
C ALA A 193 6.50 -12.95 -0.23
N HIS A 194 5.50 -12.64 -1.07
CA HIS A 194 4.40 -11.72 -0.76
C HIS A 194 3.08 -12.43 -0.41
N CYS A 195 3.08 -13.75 -0.19
CA CYS A 195 1.87 -14.50 0.17
C CYS A 195 1.26 -14.00 1.49
N LEU A 196 -0.03 -13.61 1.49
CA LEU A 196 -0.69 -13.01 2.66
C LEU A 196 -0.67 -13.90 3.92
N SER A 197 -0.49 -15.22 3.78
CA SER A 197 -0.39 -16.16 4.91
C SER A 197 1.01 -16.37 5.47
N SER A 198 2.03 -15.65 4.96
CA SER A 198 3.39 -15.74 5.49
C SER A 198 3.47 -15.24 6.94
N ILE A 199 4.39 -15.82 7.72
CA ILE A 199 4.66 -15.49 9.13
C ILE A 199 5.36 -14.13 9.25
N THR A 200 6.07 -13.70 8.20
CA THR A 200 6.71 -12.39 8.16
C THR A 200 5.66 -11.27 8.09
N PRO A 201 5.82 -10.17 8.85
CA PRO A 201 4.92 -9.02 8.77
C PRO A 201 4.70 -8.56 7.33
N LEU A 202 3.50 -8.09 7.01
CA LEU A 202 3.20 -7.60 5.67
C LEU A 202 3.83 -6.23 5.43
N ILE A 203 3.51 -5.31 6.33
CA ILE A 203 3.89 -3.91 6.24
C ILE A 203 4.19 -3.38 7.64
N ARG A 204 4.92 -2.27 7.68
CA ARG A 204 5.03 -1.41 8.85
C ARG A 204 4.91 0.05 8.44
N ILE A 205 4.67 0.90 9.43
CA ILE A 205 4.79 2.35 9.28
C ILE A 205 6.21 2.71 9.70
N ALA A 206 6.93 3.44 8.86
CA ALA A 206 8.29 3.91 9.13
C ALA A 206 8.28 5.32 9.73
N GLU A 207 9.31 5.62 10.53
CA GLU A 207 9.55 6.97 11.02
C GLU A 207 10.16 7.84 9.91
N GLU A 208 9.94 9.15 9.98
CA GLU A 208 10.40 10.11 8.96
C GLU A 208 11.90 10.01 8.68
N GLN A 209 12.70 9.84 9.74
CA GLN A 209 14.15 9.66 9.59
C GLN A 209 14.50 8.40 8.80
N GLU A 210 13.80 7.28 9.04
CA GLU A 210 14.03 6.04 8.32
C GLU A 210 13.65 6.17 6.84
N VAL A 211 12.56 6.89 6.54
CA VAL A 211 12.12 7.15 5.17
C VAL A 211 13.20 7.93 4.40
N ASN A 212 13.77 8.95 5.03
CA ASN A 212 14.86 9.73 4.46
C ASN A 212 16.13 8.88 4.24
N ASP A 213 16.48 8.03 5.21
CA ASP A 213 17.62 7.12 5.10
C ASP A 213 17.42 6.12 3.94
N MET A 214 16.22 5.55 3.80
CA MET A 214 15.86 4.66 2.69
C MET A 214 15.98 5.35 1.33
N ALA A 215 15.57 6.63 1.23
CA ALA A 215 15.70 7.41 0.00
C ALA A 215 17.17 7.66 -0.37
N LEU A 216 18.06 7.87 0.60
CA LEU A 216 19.49 8.03 0.38
C LEU A 216 20.17 6.74 -0.10
N VAL A 217 19.80 5.59 0.47
CA VAL A 217 20.33 4.27 0.09
C VAL A 217 19.89 3.89 -1.32
N ALA A 218 18.64 4.17 -1.70
CA ALA A 218 18.09 3.87 -3.03
C ALA A 218 18.84 4.52 -4.20
N ASN A 219 19.64 5.57 -3.93
CA ASN A 219 20.42 6.30 -4.93
C ASN A 219 21.87 5.79 -5.08
N GLN A 220 22.29 4.77 -4.32
CA GLN A 220 23.64 4.21 -4.43
C GLN A 220 23.71 3.26 -5.64
N SER A 221 24.63 3.56 -6.56
CA SER A 221 24.79 2.84 -7.82
C SER A 221 25.82 1.71 -7.67
N GLY A 222 25.36 0.46 -7.65
CA GLY A 222 26.21 -0.73 -7.73
C GLY A 222 26.09 -1.45 -9.08
N SER A 223 27.07 -2.28 -9.44
CA SER A 223 26.94 -3.21 -10.57
C SER A 223 25.76 -4.15 -10.31
N ALA A 224 24.85 -4.27 -11.28
CA ALA A 224 23.65 -5.07 -11.11
C ALA A 224 24.00 -6.57 -11.00
N ILE A 225 23.46 -7.23 -9.98
CA ILE A 225 23.59 -8.66 -9.72
C ILE A 225 22.25 -9.30 -10.04
N VAL A 226 22.20 -10.32 -10.90
CA VAL A 226 20.96 -10.90 -11.40
C VAL A 226 20.76 -12.32 -10.88
N CYS A 227 19.53 -12.62 -10.47
CA CYS A 227 19.12 -13.96 -10.04
C CYS A 227 18.94 -14.88 -11.26
N ILE A 228 19.76 -15.92 -11.35
CA ILE A 228 19.70 -16.88 -12.46
C ILE A 228 18.44 -17.77 -12.39
N PRO A 229 18.05 -18.31 -11.22
CA PRO A 229 16.76 -19.00 -11.05
C PRO A 229 15.56 -18.23 -11.61
N CYS A 230 15.45 -16.93 -11.31
CA CYS A 230 14.40 -16.07 -11.86
C CYS A 230 14.52 -15.93 -13.39
N LYS A 231 15.73 -15.74 -13.93
CA LYS A 231 15.98 -15.71 -15.39
C LYS A 231 15.51 -16.99 -16.10
N ASN A 232 15.64 -18.15 -15.45
CA ASN A 232 15.17 -19.42 -16.02
C ASN A 232 13.65 -19.44 -16.25
N TYR A 233 12.88 -18.71 -15.44
CA TYR A 233 11.42 -18.55 -15.60
C TYR A 233 11.04 -17.27 -16.36
N ALA A 234 11.94 -16.76 -17.20
CA ALA A 234 11.75 -15.53 -17.96
C ALA A 234 11.47 -14.29 -17.08
N ARG A 235 11.85 -14.33 -15.80
CA ARG A 235 11.81 -13.17 -14.91
C ARG A 235 13.16 -12.50 -14.82
N MET A 236 13.14 -11.25 -14.37
CA MET A 236 14.35 -10.52 -14.05
C MET A 236 14.23 -10.00 -12.63
N PHE A 237 15.07 -10.53 -11.74
CA PHE A 237 15.34 -9.90 -10.45
C PHE A 237 16.80 -9.46 -10.47
N ALA A 238 17.02 -8.17 -10.21
CA ALA A 238 18.35 -7.59 -10.11
C ALA A 238 18.49 -6.90 -8.74
N ALA A 239 19.60 -7.16 -8.07
CA ALA A 239 20.03 -6.52 -6.84
C ALA A 239 21.21 -5.58 -7.12
N THR A 240 21.39 -4.58 -6.26
CA THR A 240 22.53 -3.65 -6.34
C THR A 240 23.72 -4.11 -5.50
N ASN A 241 23.49 -5.02 -4.56
CA ASN A 241 24.49 -5.58 -3.66
C ASN A 241 24.18 -7.06 -3.32
N MET A 242 25.14 -7.75 -2.72
CA MET A 242 25.00 -9.18 -2.41
C MET A 242 24.01 -9.46 -1.28
N GLU A 243 23.87 -8.57 -0.31
CA GLU A 243 22.92 -8.74 0.80
C GLU A 243 21.48 -8.78 0.29
N GLU A 244 21.13 -7.88 -0.63
CA GLU A 244 19.85 -7.89 -1.34
C GLU A 244 19.64 -9.18 -2.14
N MET A 245 20.67 -9.68 -2.82
CA MET A 245 20.59 -10.90 -3.62
C MET A 245 20.42 -12.14 -2.73
N GLU A 246 21.17 -12.25 -1.64
CA GLU A 246 21.07 -13.37 -0.70
C GLU A 246 19.71 -13.39 -0.02
N CYS A 247 19.22 -12.23 0.41
CA CYS A 247 17.88 -12.12 0.98
C CYS A 247 16.82 -12.56 -0.04
N HIS A 248 16.98 -12.18 -1.33
CA HIS A 248 16.10 -12.65 -2.40
C HIS A 248 16.14 -14.15 -2.60
N LEU A 249 17.34 -14.74 -2.67
CA LEU A 249 17.49 -16.18 -2.85
C LEU A 249 16.91 -16.97 -1.67
N ASP A 250 17.01 -16.47 -0.44
CA ASP A 250 16.36 -17.05 0.72
C ASP A 250 14.82 -16.99 0.60
N LYS A 251 14.23 -15.80 0.39
CA LYS A 251 12.76 -15.67 0.39
C LYS A 251 12.06 -16.23 -0.85
N ALA A 252 12.68 -16.10 -2.03
CA ALA A 252 12.08 -16.52 -3.30
C ALA A 252 12.45 -17.94 -3.71
N HIS A 253 13.60 -18.44 -3.26
CA HIS A 253 14.15 -19.73 -3.67
C HIS A 253 14.54 -20.66 -2.50
N PHE A 254 14.31 -20.26 -1.24
CA PHE A 254 14.65 -21.02 -0.02
C PHE A 254 16.08 -21.55 -0.01
N LEU A 255 17.01 -20.71 -0.49
CA LEU A 255 18.41 -21.09 -0.52
C LEU A 255 18.99 -21.09 0.91
N SER A 256 19.10 -22.29 1.49
CA SER A 256 19.64 -22.48 2.85
C SER A 256 21.18 -22.45 2.93
N SER A 257 21.86 -22.30 1.79
CA SER A 257 23.33 -22.29 1.67
C SER A 257 23.80 -20.95 1.10
N PRO A 258 25.09 -20.58 1.26
CA PRO A 258 25.62 -19.37 0.65
C PRO A 258 25.37 -19.30 -0.85
N ALA A 259 25.04 -18.12 -1.35
CA ALA A 259 24.82 -17.90 -2.77
C ALA A 259 26.11 -18.17 -3.57
N VAL A 260 26.00 -18.79 -4.74
CA VAL A 260 27.16 -19.21 -5.55
C VAL A 260 27.09 -18.54 -6.91
N LYS A 261 28.14 -17.79 -7.27
CA LYS A 261 28.25 -17.13 -8.58
C LYS A 261 28.21 -18.16 -9.70
N GLY A 262 27.39 -17.90 -10.72
CA GLY A 262 27.20 -18.78 -11.86
C GLY A 262 26.23 -19.95 -11.62
N ILE A 263 25.78 -20.17 -10.38
CA ILE A 263 24.69 -21.12 -10.05
C ILE A 263 23.43 -20.34 -9.68
N HIS A 264 23.55 -19.49 -8.65
CA HIS A 264 22.44 -18.73 -8.07
C HIS A 264 22.35 -17.31 -8.64
N TYR A 265 23.49 -16.67 -8.92
CA TYR A 265 23.53 -15.28 -9.41
C TYR A 265 24.67 -15.02 -10.40
N GLU A 266 24.57 -13.93 -11.16
CA GLU A 266 25.63 -13.42 -12.05
C GLU A 266 25.64 -11.88 -12.07
N THR A 267 26.78 -11.26 -12.39
CA THR A 267 26.92 -9.80 -12.54
C THR A 267 26.66 -9.38 -13.99
N VAL A 268 25.89 -8.30 -14.21
CA VAL A 268 25.46 -7.84 -15.56
C VAL A 268 26.63 -7.50 -16.49
N ASP A 269 27.74 -7.07 -15.90
CA ASP A 269 29.03 -6.71 -16.49
C ASP A 269 29.62 -7.85 -17.36
N GLU A 270 29.22 -9.09 -17.09
CA GLU A 270 29.75 -10.31 -17.71
C GLU A 270 28.74 -11.00 -18.66
N SER A 271 27.57 -10.40 -18.94
CA SER A 271 26.51 -11.11 -19.66
C SER A 271 26.81 -11.31 -21.15
N THR A 272 27.32 -12.50 -21.47
CA THR A 272 26.87 -13.21 -22.67
C THR A 272 25.35 -13.41 -22.53
N ASN A 273 24.60 -13.26 -23.63
CA ASN A 273 23.15 -13.43 -23.61
C ASN A 273 22.78 -14.72 -22.86
N PHE A 274 21.97 -14.65 -21.80
CA PHE A 274 21.58 -15.83 -20.99
C PHE A 274 20.97 -16.97 -21.84
N LEU A 275 20.42 -16.65 -23.01
CA LEU A 275 19.95 -17.62 -24.00
C LEU A 275 21.08 -18.43 -24.66
N GLN A 276 22.31 -17.90 -24.73
CA GLN A 276 23.49 -18.56 -25.29
C GLN A 276 24.20 -19.45 -24.24
N SER A 277 24.21 -19.04 -22.96
CA SER A 277 24.91 -19.75 -21.88
C SER A 277 24.00 -20.62 -20.99
N GLY A 278 22.68 -20.60 -21.21
CA GLY A 278 21.72 -21.28 -20.34
C GLY A 278 21.81 -22.81 -20.31
N GLY A 279 22.28 -23.44 -21.40
CA GLY A 279 22.58 -24.88 -21.42
C GLY A 279 23.77 -25.26 -20.53
N GLU A 280 24.80 -24.40 -20.49
CA GLU A 280 25.96 -24.57 -19.61
C GLU A 280 25.58 -24.30 -18.15
N TRP A 281 24.73 -23.30 -17.90
CA TRP A 281 24.15 -23.07 -16.58
C TRP A 281 23.40 -24.30 -16.07
N LYS A 282 22.52 -24.91 -16.88
CA LYS A 282 21.81 -26.13 -16.48
C LYS A 282 22.77 -27.23 -16.03
N SER A 283 23.84 -27.47 -16.81
CA SER A 283 24.82 -28.52 -16.47
C SER A 283 25.52 -28.23 -15.13
N ARG A 284 25.88 -26.96 -14.88
CA ARG A 284 26.46 -26.53 -13.60
C ARG A 284 25.49 -26.64 -12.43
N TRP A 285 24.23 -26.24 -12.64
CA TRP A 285 23.16 -26.36 -11.65
C TRP A 285 22.95 -27.82 -11.23
N ASP A 286 22.79 -28.71 -12.20
CA ASP A 286 22.56 -30.12 -11.92
C ASP A 286 23.76 -30.77 -11.20
N ALA A 287 24.99 -30.46 -11.63
CA ALA A 287 26.21 -30.97 -10.97
C ALA A 287 26.34 -30.47 -9.53
N TYR A 288 26.06 -29.19 -9.27
CA TYR A 288 26.13 -28.62 -7.92
C TYR A 288 25.16 -29.31 -6.96
N TYR A 289 23.90 -29.51 -7.35
CA TYR A 289 22.91 -30.16 -6.51
C TYR A 289 23.03 -31.69 -6.46
N ASP A 290 23.69 -32.32 -7.43
CA ASP A 290 24.10 -33.74 -7.32
C ASP A 290 25.16 -33.93 -6.22
N GLU A 291 26.07 -32.97 -6.04
CA GLU A 291 27.10 -33.01 -4.99
C GLU A 291 26.55 -32.65 -3.60
N TYR A 292 25.61 -31.71 -3.52
CA TYR A 292 25.04 -31.23 -2.25
C TYR A 292 23.91 -32.09 -1.67
N ASN A 293 23.22 -32.88 -2.50
CA ASN A 293 22.11 -33.75 -2.06
C ASN A 293 22.52 -35.23 -1.88
N ASN A 294 23.82 -35.55 -1.93
CA ASN A 294 24.40 -36.85 -1.52
C ASN A 294 24.82 -36.81 -0.05
#